data_AF-Q937Q4-F1
#
_entry.id   AF-Q937Q4-F1
#
_cell.length_a   1.000
_cell.length_b   1.000
_cell.length_c   1.000
_cell.angle_alpha   90.00
_cell.angle_beta   90.00
_cell.angle_gamma   90.00
#
_symmetry.space_group_name_H-M   'P 1'
#
loop_
_entity.id
_entity.type
_entity.pdbx_description
1 polymer ?
#
loop_
_entity_poly.entity_id
_entity_poly.type
_entity_poly.pdbx_seq_one_letter_code
_entity_poly.pdbx_strand_id
1 'polypeptide(L)'
;MYALEPLERDVIGSFDRFAVQLSEEKPDQDIYEFDLTLWTLLKLLSANAPSQVSNHFSLPEDLVNKLASTPDSYLSQLASGVLLSFKLETDQMEVIDTLAGSYDSVICLKNVVDDFDAAYWLLLNKLASRNLDMAMQIFGVSSGLASSVAASSNSQLRSLSHRVVIRFSLRFDIGVLDQFLSAALADTTPILLKKIQQSLVWR
;
A
#
# COMPACT_ATOMS: atom_id res chain seq x y z
N MET A 1 16.85 -34.03 -47.97
CA MET A 1 16.69 -32.59 -47.73
C MET A 1 15.49 -32.43 -46.79
N TYR A 2 15.72 -32.41 -45.48
CA TYR A 2 14.70 -32.10 -44.48
C TYR A 2 15.16 -30.81 -43.81
N ALA A 3 14.40 -29.74 -44.02
CA ALA A 3 14.66 -28.44 -43.41
C ALA A 3 14.32 -28.51 -41.92
N LEU A 4 15.23 -28.00 -41.10
CA LEU A 4 15.03 -27.72 -39.68
C LEU A 4 14.01 -26.58 -39.52
N GLU A 5 13.19 -26.66 -38.48
CA GLU A 5 12.14 -25.71 -38.10
C GLU A 5 12.66 -24.27 -37.86
N PRO A 6 11.75 -23.28 -37.83
CA PRO A 6 11.89 -22.21 -36.86
C PRO A 6 10.55 -21.96 -36.14
N LEU A 7 10.37 -22.61 -34.99
CA LEU A 7 9.37 -22.23 -33.99
C LEU A 7 10.06 -21.70 -32.72
N GLU A 8 11.16 -20.96 -32.89
CA GLU A 8 11.56 -19.97 -31.89
C GLU A 8 10.55 -18.82 -31.99
N ARG A 9 9.45 -18.95 -31.24
CA ARG A 9 8.63 -17.79 -30.88
C ARG A 9 9.60 -16.72 -30.40
N ASP A 10 9.49 -15.52 -30.94
CA ASP A 10 10.31 -14.36 -30.59
C ASP A 10 10.02 -13.94 -29.14
N VAL A 11 10.52 -14.74 -28.21
CA VAL A 11 10.40 -14.60 -26.77
C VAL A 11 11.09 -13.31 -26.35
N ILE A 12 12.24 -13.01 -26.94
CA ILE A 12 13.00 -11.78 -26.68
C ILE A 12 12.18 -10.56 -27.11
N GLY A 13 11.64 -10.53 -28.32
CA GLY A 13 10.77 -9.45 -28.78
C GLY A 13 9.43 -9.34 -28.02
N SER A 14 8.99 -10.40 -27.33
CA SER A 14 7.87 -10.33 -26.40
C SER A 14 8.23 -9.70 -25.05
N PHE A 15 9.43 -10.01 -24.53
CA PHE A 15 9.95 -9.43 -23.29
C PHE A 15 10.32 -7.96 -23.47
N ASP A 16 10.88 -7.58 -24.61
CA ASP A 16 11.17 -6.18 -24.94
C ASP A 16 9.89 -5.34 -25.04
N ARG A 17 8.83 -5.87 -25.65
CA ARG A 17 7.52 -5.19 -25.68
C ARG A 17 6.91 -5.06 -24.29
N PHE A 18 7.05 -6.08 -23.46
CA PHE A 18 6.60 -6.03 -22.06
C PHE A 18 7.42 -5.04 -21.23
N ALA A 19 8.74 -4.98 -21.44
CA ALA A 19 9.63 -4.03 -20.78
C ALA A 19 9.35 -2.57 -21.21
N VAL A 20 9.04 -2.35 -22.49
CA VAL A 20 8.59 -1.04 -23.00
C VAL A 20 7.25 -0.65 -22.38
N GLN A 21 6.28 -1.57 -22.31
CA GLN A 21 5.00 -1.31 -21.63
C GLN A 21 5.18 -1.00 -20.13
N LEU A 22 6.05 -1.73 -19.44
CA LEU A 22 6.41 -1.46 -18.04
C LEU A 22 7.10 -0.10 -17.86
N SER A 23 7.89 0.36 -18.83
CA SER A 23 8.52 1.68 -18.81
C SER A 23 7.54 2.83 -19.07
N GLU A 24 6.38 2.53 -19.65
CA GLU A 24 5.29 3.46 -19.94
C GLU A 24 4.21 3.49 -18.84
N GLU A 25 4.13 2.45 -18.00
CA GLU A 25 3.27 2.42 -16.82
C GLU A 25 3.74 3.47 -15.81
N LYS A 26 3.07 4.62 -15.84
CA LYS A 26 3.23 5.65 -14.80
C LYS A 26 2.75 5.09 -13.47
N PRO A 27 3.39 5.48 -12.35
CA PRO A 27 2.88 5.19 -11.01
C PRO A 27 1.39 5.54 -10.92
N ASP A 28 0.60 4.69 -10.28
CA ASP A 28 -0.84 4.93 -10.14
C ASP A 28 -1.03 6.13 -9.19
N GLN A 29 -1.67 7.17 -9.70
CA GLN A 29 -1.86 8.43 -8.98
C GLN A 29 -2.66 8.21 -7.68
N ASP A 30 -3.66 7.33 -7.67
CA ASP A 30 -4.47 7.09 -6.48
C ASP A 30 -3.66 6.34 -5.42
N ILE A 31 -2.77 5.43 -5.83
CA ILE A 31 -1.83 4.75 -4.92
C ILE A 31 -0.83 5.74 -4.33
N TYR A 32 -0.27 6.62 -5.16
CA TYR A 32 0.64 7.66 -4.70
C TYR A 32 -0.03 8.59 -3.68
N GLU A 33 -1.21 9.11 -4.00
CA GLU A 33 -1.95 10.04 -3.13
C GLU A 33 -2.36 9.37 -1.81
N PHE A 34 -2.81 8.12 -1.86
CA PHE A 34 -3.16 7.38 -0.65
C PHE A 34 -1.92 7.11 0.24
N ASP A 35 -0.81 6.65 -0.35
CA ASP A 35 0.43 6.39 0.40
C ASP A 35 1.01 7.69 1.01
N LEU A 36 0.94 8.80 0.28
CA LEU A 36 1.32 10.11 0.80
C LEU A 36 0.41 10.57 1.95
N THR A 37 -0.89 10.27 1.86
CA THR A 37 -1.83 10.57 2.93
C THR A 37 -1.50 9.78 4.20
N LEU A 38 -1.13 8.49 4.08
CA LEU A 38 -0.64 7.68 5.21
C LEU A 38 0.63 8.28 5.84
N TRP A 39 1.60 8.67 5.02
CA TRP A 39 2.82 9.32 5.52
C TRP A 39 2.52 10.65 6.23
N THR A 40 1.61 11.44 5.68
CA THR A 40 1.18 12.71 6.27
C THR A 40 0.46 12.49 7.60
N LEU A 41 -0.44 11.50 7.66
CA LEU A 41 -1.13 11.10 8.89
C LEU A 41 -0.11 10.65 9.95
N LEU A 42 0.85 9.79 9.58
CA LEU A 42 1.89 9.32 10.50
C LEU A 42 2.72 10.49 11.05
N LYS A 43 3.10 11.46 10.21
CA LYS A 43 3.80 12.68 10.65
C LYS A 43 2.95 13.49 11.62
N LEU A 44 1.68 13.74 11.30
CA LEU A 44 0.76 14.49 12.16
C LEU A 44 0.57 13.80 13.52
N LEU A 45 0.38 12.48 13.53
CA LEU A 45 0.28 11.70 14.76
C LEU A 45 1.59 11.72 15.54
N SER A 46 2.74 11.71 14.85
CA SER A 46 4.05 11.79 15.51
C SER A 46 4.23 13.11 16.25
N ALA A 47 3.70 14.22 15.71
CA ALA A 47 3.74 15.53 16.37
C ALA A 47 2.76 15.65 17.54
N ASN A 48 1.57 15.02 17.45
CA ASN A 48 0.49 15.20 18.42
C ASN A 48 0.46 14.13 19.53
N ALA A 49 0.89 12.91 19.23
CA ALA A 49 0.82 11.76 20.14
C ALA A 49 2.00 10.79 19.94
N PRO A 50 3.26 11.24 20.14
CA PRO A 50 4.46 10.49 19.79
C PRO A 50 4.55 9.11 20.46
N SER A 51 4.20 9.00 21.74
CA SER A 51 4.22 7.72 22.46
C SER A 51 3.20 6.71 21.90
N GLN A 52 2.05 7.17 21.40
CA GLN A 52 1.06 6.29 20.76
C GLN A 52 1.57 5.79 19.41
N VAL A 53 2.21 6.67 18.63
CA VAL A 53 2.82 6.28 17.34
C VAL A 53 3.94 5.29 17.55
N SER A 54 4.83 5.55 18.52
CA SER A 54 5.92 4.63 18.86
C SER A 54 5.40 3.23 19.17
N ASN A 55 4.34 3.12 19.97
CA ASN A 55 3.72 1.85 20.33
C ASN A 55 2.98 1.19 19.15
N HIS A 56 2.13 1.93 18.43
CA HIS A 56 1.28 1.36 17.38
C HIS A 56 2.05 0.98 16.12
N PHE A 57 3.06 1.76 15.74
CA PHE A 57 3.89 1.50 14.56
C PHE A 57 5.21 0.80 14.90
N SER A 58 5.45 0.51 16.19
CA SER A 58 6.72 -0.06 16.69
C SER A 58 7.96 0.73 16.25
N LEU A 59 7.85 2.07 16.27
CA LEU A 59 8.92 2.99 15.86
C LEU A 59 9.68 3.52 17.08
N PRO A 60 11.03 3.62 17.04
CA PRO A 60 11.80 4.29 18.10
C PRO A 60 11.36 5.74 18.28
N GLU A 61 11.30 6.24 19.52
CA GLU A 61 10.88 7.61 19.81
C GLU A 61 11.71 8.66 19.06
N ASP A 62 13.02 8.45 18.94
CA ASP A 62 13.90 9.33 18.16
C ASP A 62 13.45 9.47 16.70
N LEU A 63 12.99 8.37 16.10
CA LEU A 63 12.51 8.35 14.72
C LEU A 63 11.14 9.02 14.59
N VAL A 64 10.26 8.82 15.57
CA VAL A 64 8.96 9.52 15.66
C VAL A 64 9.18 11.03 15.74
N ASN A 65 10.14 11.48 16.56
CA ASN A 65 10.49 12.90 16.67
C ASN A 65 11.08 13.44 15.36
N LYS A 66 11.95 12.69 14.68
CA LYS A 66 12.46 13.05 13.34
C LYS A 66 11.31 13.20 12.34
N LEU A 67 10.40 12.22 12.27
CA LEU A 67 9.21 12.26 11.40
C LEU A 67 8.37 13.51 11.64
N ALA A 68 8.07 13.83 12.91
CA ALA A 68 7.29 15.02 13.26
C ALA A 68 7.90 16.32 12.73
N SER A 69 9.23 16.42 12.73
CA SER A 69 9.98 17.61 12.27
C SER A 69 10.32 17.62 10.77
N THR A 70 10.05 16.55 10.04
CA THR A 70 10.46 16.39 8.63
C THR A 70 9.62 17.29 7.71
N PRO A 71 10.20 18.01 6.74
CA PRO A 71 9.43 18.81 5.77
C PRO A 71 8.51 17.95 4.88
N ASP A 72 7.32 18.46 4.53
CA ASP A 72 6.34 17.69 3.73
C ASP A 72 6.87 17.29 2.35
N SER A 73 7.77 18.10 1.77
CA SER A 73 8.43 17.81 0.49
C SER A 73 9.34 16.57 0.51
N TYR A 74 9.71 16.07 1.68
CA TYR A 74 10.44 14.81 1.83
C TYR A 74 9.49 13.61 1.88
N LEU A 75 8.28 13.78 2.41
CA LEU A 75 7.30 12.69 2.50
C LEU A 75 6.80 12.25 1.11
N SER A 76 6.70 13.18 0.17
CA SER A 76 6.33 12.86 -1.22
C SER A 76 7.30 11.88 -1.89
N GLN A 77 8.57 11.88 -1.51
CA GLN A 77 9.55 10.93 -2.06
C GLN A 77 9.38 9.52 -1.48
N LEU A 78 8.81 9.40 -0.28
CA LEU A 78 8.50 8.10 0.32
C LEU A 78 7.30 7.44 -0.37
N ALA A 79 6.35 8.23 -0.89
CA ALA A 79 5.24 7.72 -1.69
C ALA A 79 5.71 7.39 -3.12
N SER A 80 5.86 6.11 -3.45
CA SER A 80 6.38 5.71 -4.78
C SER A 80 5.31 5.63 -5.86
N GLY A 81 4.03 5.50 -5.48
CA GLY A 81 2.91 5.23 -6.40
C GLY A 81 2.95 3.85 -7.07
N VAL A 82 3.92 3.00 -6.70
CA VAL A 82 4.07 1.64 -7.23
C VAL A 82 3.61 0.61 -6.20
N LEU A 83 3.95 0.81 -4.92
CA LEU A 83 3.55 -0.05 -3.80
C LEU A 83 3.20 0.85 -2.62
N LEU A 84 2.27 0.41 -1.78
CA LEU A 84 2.10 1.07 -0.48
C LEU A 84 3.36 0.89 0.37
N SER A 85 3.72 1.93 1.10
CA SER A 85 4.80 1.90 2.10
C SER A 85 4.42 1.12 3.35
N PHE A 86 3.12 0.89 3.53
CA PHE A 86 2.51 0.29 4.71
C PHE A 86 1.80 -1.02 4.39
N LYS A 87 1.89 -2.00 5.30
CA LYS A 87 1.13 -3.26 5.23
C LYS A 87 -0.01 -3.22 6.23
N LEU A 88 -1.07 -3.94 5.89
CA LEU A 88 -2.18 -4.19 6.77
C LEU A 88 -1.79 -5.20 7.86
N GLU A 89 -1.88 -4.78 9.11
CA GLU A 89 -1.71 -5.64 10.31
C GLU A 89 -3.04 -6.12 10.88
N THR A 90 -4.16 -5.54 10.44
CA THR A 90 -5.49 -6.07 10.75
C THR A 90 -5.62 -7.51 10.27
N ASP A 91 -6.23 -8.37 11.09
CA ASP A 91 -6.44 -9.77 10.74
C ASP A 91 -7.27 -9.87 9.45
N GLN A 92 -6.65 -10.40 8.41
CA GLN A 92 -7.27 -10.51 7.10
C GLN A 92 -8.45 -11.49 7.14
N MET A 93 -8.42 -12.51 8.00
CA MET A 93 -9.54 -13.45 8.17
C MET A 93 -10.73 -12.77 8.82
N GLU A 94 -10.51 -11.93 9.84
CA GLU A 94 -11.57 -11.11 10.45
C GLU A 94 -12.28 -10.24 9.39
N VAL A 95 -11.51 -9.62 8.49
CA VAL A 95 -12.06 -8.82 7.39
C VAL A 95 -12.87 -9.68 6.42
N ILE A 96 -12.34 -10.83 6.01
CA ILE A 96 -13.02 -11.76 5.09
C ILE A 96 -14.34 -12.25 5.70
N ASP A 97 -14.34 -12.70 6.96
CA ASP A 97 -15.54 -13.17 7.65
C ASP A 97 -16.57 -12.04 7.83
N THR A 98 -16.10 -10.82 8.09
CA THR A 98 -16.95 -9.63 8.21
C THR A 98 -17.67 -9.30 6.90
N LEU A 99 -16.97 -9.43 5.76
CA LEU A 99 -17.51 -9.21 4.42
C LEU A 99 -18.45 -10.34 3.97
N ALA A 100 -18.17 -11.58 4.37
CA ALA A 100 -19.03 -12.73 4.11
C ALA A 100 -20.34 -12.73 4.93
N GLY A 101 -20.35 -12.01 6.06
CA GLY A 101 -21.52 -11.85 6.91
C GLY A 101 -22.66 -11.03 6.28
N SER A 102 -23.81 -11.00 6.97
CA SER A 102 -24.97 -10.23 6.52
C SER A 102 -24.69 -8.73 6.53
N TYR A 103 -24.93 -8.07 5.39
CA TYR A 103 -24.81 -6.61 5.25
C TYR A 103 -26.12 -5.90 5.67
N ASP A 104 -26.02 -5.00 6.67
CA ASP A 104 -27.10 -4.09 7.06
C ASP A 104 -26.96 -2.77 6.29
N SER A 105 -27.86 -2.53 5.33
CA SER A 105 -27.85 -1.33 4.49
C SER A 105 -28.16 -0.03 5.25
N VAL A 106 -28.69 -0.12 6.47
CA VAL A 106 -29.03 1.05 7.30
C VAL A 106 -27.83 1.58 8.08
N ILE A 107 -26.76 0.79 8.22
CA ILE A 107 -25.61 1.17 9.06
C ILE A 107 -24.89 2.43 8.54
N CYS A 108 -24.82 2.61 7.21
CA CYS A 108 -24.23 3.78 6.57
C CYS A 108 -25.02 5.09 6.83
N LEU A 109 -26.26 5.00 7.30
CA LEU A 109 -27.09 6.16 7.65
C LEU A 109 -26.93 6.59 9.11
N LYS A 110 -26.32 5.74 9.95
CA LYS A 110 -26.28 5.92 11.40
C LYS A 110 -24.96 6.50 11.91
N ASN A 111 -23.87 6.34 11.16
CA ASN A 111 -22.52 6.64 11.62
C ASN A 111 -21.78 7.58 10.67
N VAL A 112 -20.91 8.41 11.23
CA VAL A 112 -19.90 9.16 10.46
C VAL A 112 -18.90 8.14 9.96
N VAL A 113 -18.79 7.98 8.64
CA VAL A 113 -17.80 7.10 8.01
C VAL A 113 -16.42 7.63 8.33
N ASP A 114 -15.54 6.77 8.85
CA ASP A 114 -14.11 7.06 8.79
C ASP A 114 -13.70 6.95 7.32
N ASP A 115 -13.74 8.09 6.63
CA ASP A 115 -13.53 8.19 5.19
C ASP A 115 -12.15 7.68 4.78
N PHE A 116 -11.18 7.70 5.71
CA PHE A 116 -9.84 7.22 5.47
C PHE A 116 -9.78 5.70 5.34
N ASP A 117 -10.34 4.98 6.31
CA ASP A 117 -10.38 3.52 6.28
C ASP A 117 -11.22 3.02 5.09
N ALA A 118 -12.31 3.71 4.76
CA ALA A 118 -13.10 3.40 3.57
C ALA A 118 -12.30 3.59 2.27
N ALA A 119 -11.45 4.62 2.18
CA ALA A 119 -10.62 4.87 1.00
C ALA A 119 -9.64 3.71 0.72
N TYR A 120 -9.04 3.13 1.76
CA TYR A 120 -8.17 1.95 1.62
C TYR A 120 -8.90 0.79 0.92
N TRP A 121 -10.07 0.43 1.45
CA TRP A 121 -10.85 -0.70 0.93
C TRP A 121 -11.38 -0.47 -0.48
N LEU A 122 -11.84 0.76 -0.78
CA LEU A 122 -12.34 1.13 -2.10
C LEU A 122 -11.22 1.12 -3.15
N LEU A 123 -10.01 1.57 -2.78
CA LEU A 123 -8.86 1.56 -3.69
C LEU A 123 -8.38 0.14 -3.96
N LEU A 124 -8.32 -0.72 -2.93
CA LEU A 124 -8.03 -2.14 -3.09
C LEU A 124 -9.07 -2.81 -4.00
N ASN A 125 -10.36 -2.55 -3.80
CA ASN A 125 -11.43 -3.08 -4.66
C ASN A 125 -11.26 -2.66 -6.13
N LYS A 126 -11.01 -1.37 -6.37
CA LYS A 126 -10.82 -0.82 -7.72
C LYS A 126 -9.70 -1.55 -8.47
N LEU A 127 -8.58 -1.80 -7.80
CA LEU A 127 -7.40 -2.43 -8.41
C LEU A 127 -7.56 -3.95 -8.51
N ALA A 128 -8.03 -4.61 -7.45
CA ALA A 128 -8.22 -6.06 -7.42
C ALA A 128 -9.29 -6.53 -8.44
N SER A 129 -10.30 -5.70 -8.72
CA SER A 129 -11.30 -5.98 -9.76
C SER A 129 -10.73 -5.96 -11.18
N ARG A 130 -9.57 -5.32 -11.40
CA ARG A 130 -8.90 -5.24 -12.71
C ARG A 130 -7.79 -6.26 -12.83
N ASN A 131 -6.94 -6.36 -11.80
CA ASN A 131 -5.80 -7.26 -11.74
C ASN A 131 -5.54 -7.64 -10.28
N LEU A 132 -5.96 -8.85 -9.92
CA LEU A 132 -5.86 -9.38 -8.56
C LEU A 132 -4.41 -9.48 -8.08
N ASP A 133 -3.53 -10.07 -8.91
CA ASP A 133 -2.13 -10.30 -8.57
C ASP A 133 -1.37 -8.99 -8.34
N MET A 134 -1.63 -7.99 -9.18
CA MET A 134 -1.06 -6.66 -9.02
C MET A 134 -1.56 -6.00 -7.73
N ALA A 135 -2.87 -6.03 -7.46
CA ALA A 135 -3.43 -5.45 -6.24
C ALA A 135 -2.86 -6.10 -4.97
N MET A 136 -2.70 -7.44 -4.96
CA MET A 136 -2.07 -8.16 -3.85
C MET A 136 -0.64 -7.64 -3.58
N GLN A 137 0.16 -7.43 -4.63
CA GLN A 137 1.52 -6.93 -4.48
C GLN A 137 1.54 -5.48 -3.98
N ILE A 138 0.74 -4.60 -4.61
CA ILE A 138 0.65 -3.18 -4.27
C ILE A 138 0.26 -2.99 -2.80
N PHE A 139 -0.74 -3.73 -2.32
CA PHE A 139 -1.27 -3.60 -0.96
C PHE A 139 -0.58 -4.50 0.06
N GLY A 140 0.12 -5.55 -0.38
CA GLY A 140 0.74 -6.54 0.51
C GLY A 140 -0.30 -7.37 1.25
N VAL A 141 -1.34 -7.84 0.54
CA VAL A 141 -2.46 -8.60 1.11
C VAL A 141 -2.56 -9.98 0.48
N SER A 142 -3.22 -10.91 1.20
CA SER A 142 -3.46 -12.26 0.71
C SER A 142 -4.43 -12.27 -0.49
N SER A 143 -4.34 -13.33 -1.29
CA SER A 143 -5.27 -13.56 -2.40
C SER A 143 -6.72 -13.68 -1.93
N GLY A 144 -6.94 -14.30 -0.77
CA GLY A 144 -8.27 -14.43 -0.16
C GLY A 144 -8.88 -13.06 0.16
N LEU A 145 -8.11 -12.18 0.82
CA LEU A 145 -8.59 -10.83 1.14
C LEU A 145 -8.85 -10.00 -0.12
N ALA A 146 -7.89 -9.99 -1.05
CA ALA A 146 -8.05 -9.23 -2.30
C ALA A 146 -9.26 -9.69 -3.11
N SER A 147 -9.52 -11.00 -3.17
CA SER A 147 -10.68 -11.56 -3.87
C SER A 147 -12.00 -11.19 -3.19
N SER A 148 -12.08 -11.30 -1.86
CA SER A 148 -13.26 -10.93 -1.09
C SER A 148 -13.58 -9.44 -1.21
N VAL A 149 -12.55 -8.59 -1.19
CA VAL A 149 -12.71 -7.14 -1.38
C VAL A 149 -13.14 -6.83 -2.81
N ALA A 150 -12.57 -7.48 -3.83
CA ALA A 150 -12.96 -7.30 -5.24
C ALA A 150 -14.43 -7.68 -5.50
N ALA A 151 -14.93 -8.74 -4.86
CA ALA A 151 -16.31 -9.20 -4.99
C ALA A 151 -17.33 -8.35 -4.21
N SER A 152 -16.86 -7.46 -3.32
CA SER A 152 -17.73 -6.65 -2.45
C SER A 152 -18.20 -5.36 -3.13
N SER A 153 -19.41 -4.93 -2.79
CA SER A 153 -19.93 -3.63 -3.22
C SER A 153 -19.31 -2.47 -2.44
N ASN A 154 -19.29 -1.27 -3.03
CA ASN A 154 -18.80 -0.06 -2.36
C ASN A 154 -19.49 0.22 -1.02
N SER A 155 -20.77 -0.16 -0.87
CA SER A 155 -21.51 0.06 0.37
C SER A 155 -21.10 -0.94 1.46
N GLN A 156 -20.80 -2.20 1.10
CA GLN A 156 -20.22 -3.18 2.03
C GLN A 156 -18.84 -2.73 2.51
N LEU A 157 -17.99 -2.22 1.61
CA LEU A 157 -16.65 -1.74 1.95
C LEU A 157 -16.67 -0.49 2.85
N ARG A 158 -17.62 0.42 2.65
CA ARG A 158 -17.85 1.54 3.58
C ARG A 158 -18.41 1.07 4.92
N SER A 159 -19.25 0.04 4.95
CA SER A 159 -19.71 -0.55 6.21
C SER A 159 -18.59 -1.26 6.97
N LEU A 160 -17.62 -1.83 6.25
CA LEU A 160 -16.46 -2.51 6.84
C LEU A 160 -15.65 -1.57 7.74
N SER A 161 -15.44 -0.30 7.34
CA SER A 161 -14.68 0.67 8.17
C SER A 161 -15.36 1.01 9.51
N HIS A 162 -16.64 0.68 9.69
CA HIS A 162 -17.31 0.79 11.00
C HIS A 162 -17.17 -0.44 11.89
N ARG A 163 -16.82 -1.57 11.30
CA ARG A 163 -16.84 -2.88 11.97
C ARG A 163 -15.44 -3.38 12.29
N VAL A 164 -14.47 -2.99 11.47
CA VAL A 164 -13.08 -3.41 11.58
C VAL A 164 -12.20 -2.17 11.55
N VAL A 165 -11.33 -2.06 12.55
CA VAL A 165 -10.33 -0.99 12.64
C VAL A 165 -9.11 -1.37 11.81
N ILE A 166 -8.66 -0.46 10.96
CA ILE A 166 -7.43 -0.67 10.20
C ILE A 166 -6.21 -0.38 11.07
N ARG A 167 -5.23 -1.29 11.03
CA ARG A 167 -3.89 -1.10 11.60
C ARG A 167 -2.85 -1.26 10.52
N PHE A 168 -1.88 -0.37 10.53
CA PHE A 168 -0.77 -0.35 9.58
C PHE A 168 0.58 -0.47 10.28
N SER A 169 1.53 -1.09 9.59
CA SER A 169 2.95 -1.04 9.92
C SER A 169 3.77 -0.82 8.65
N LEU A 170 5.06 -0.50 8.77
CA LEU A 170 5.94 -0.32 7.61
C LEU A 170 6.19 -1.65 6.90
N ARG A 171 6.24 -1.64 5.57
CA ARG A 171 6.60 -2.82 4.75
C ARG A 171 8.10 -3.03 4.61
N PHE A 172 8.89 -2.14 5.17
CA PHE A 172 10.33 -2.12 5.03
C PHE A 172 10.98 -1.83 6.38
N ASP A 173 12.28 -2.10 6.46
CA ASP A 173 13.04 -1.97 7.69
C ASP A 173 13.11 -0.52 8.19
N ILE A 174 12.96 -0.35 9.50
CA ILE A 174 12.96 0.97 10.16
C ILE A 174 14.28 1.71 9.93
N GLY A 175 15.40 0.99 9.78
CA GLY A 175 16.70 1.57 9.46
C GLY A 175 16.76 2.24 8.09
N VAL A 176 15.92 1.82 7.12
CA VAL A 176 15.79 2.50 5.83
C VAL A 176 15.06 3.84 5.99
N LEU A 177 14.04 3.89 6.86
CA LEU A 177 13.36 5.13 7.19
C LEU A 177 14.31 6.11 7.89
N ASP A 178 15.08 5.63 8.87
CA ASP A 178 16.04 6.47 9.59
C ASP A 178 17.14 7.03 8.66
N GLN A 179 17.64 6.21 7.74
CA GLN A 179 18.58 6.64 6.70
C GLN A 179 17.96 7.73 5.82
N PHE A 180 16.71 7.54 5.38
CA PHE A 180 16.01 8.52 4.55
C PHE A 180 15.82 9.86 5.28
N LEU A 181 15.34 9.84 6.52
CA LEU A 181 15.09 11.05 7.31
C LEU A 181 16.38 11.75 7.74
N SER A 182 17.48 11.02 7.82
CA SER A 182 18.81 11.58 8.16
C SER A 182 19.60 12.03 6.93
N ALA A 183 19.14 11.70 5.71
CA ALA A 183 19.78 12.11 4.47
C ALA A 183 19.51 13.60 4.21
N ALA A 184 20.34 14.47 4.80
CA ALA A 184 20.22 15.92 4.71
C ALA A 184 20.57 16.48 3.31
N LEU A 185 19.77 16.17 2.29
CA LEU A 185 19.91 16.57 0.87
C LEU A 185 20.85 15.71 0.00
N ALA A 186 21.21 14.50 0.44
CA ALA A 186 21.96 13.55 -0.40
C ALA A 186 21.04 12.87 -1.44
N ASP A 187 21.63 12.26 -2.47
CA ASP A 187 20.90 11.39 -3.40
C ASP A 187 20.22 10.25 -2.64
N THR A 188 18.88 10.33 -2.51
CA THR A 188 18.05 9.37 -1.78
C THR A 188 17.69 8.16 -2.65
N THR A 189 18.04 8.15 -3.94
CA THR A 189 17.70 7.08 -4.89
C THR A 189 18.10 5.68 -4.38
N PRO A 190 19.31 5.44 -3.86
CA PRO A 190 19.68 4.11 -3.36
C PRO A 190 18.81 3.67 -2.17
N ILE A 191 18.41 4.61 -1.32
CA ILE A 191 17.56 4.36 -0.14
C ILE A 191 16.14 4.01 -0.59
N LEU A 192 15.60 4.74 -1.57
CA LEU A 192 14.28 4.50 -2.13
C LEU A 192 14.19 3.17 -2.89
N LEU A 193 15.23 2.80 -3.63
CA LEU A 193 15.32 1.48 -4.27
C LEU A 193 15.34 0.36 -3.23
N LYS A 194 16.10 0.53 -2.14
CA LYS A 194 16.13 -0.42 -1.03
C LYS A 194 14.76 -0.54 -0.35
N LYS A 195 14.05 0.57 -0.15
CA LYS A 195 12.66 0.58 0.34
C LYS A 195 11.77 -0.28 -0.57
N ILE A 196 11.75 -0.01 -1.88
CA ILE A 196 10.91 -0.75 -2.83
C ILE A 196 11.23 -2.24 -2.81
N GLN A 197 12.51 -2.60 -2.84
CA GLN A 197 12.95 -4.00 -2.80
C GLN A 197 12.45 -4.72 -1.54
N GLN A 198 12.51 -4.08 -0.37
CA GLN A 198 12.01 -4.67 0.87
C GLN A 198 10.48 -4.76 0.88
N SER A 199 9.77 -3.73 0.38
CA SER A 199 8.31 -3.73 0.30
C SER A 199 7.72 -4.82 -0.60
N LEU A 200 8.47 -5.30 -1.60
CA LEU A 200 8.05 -6.40 -2.48
C LEU A 200 8.06 -7.76 -1.77
N VAL A 201 8.94 -7.95 -0.79
CA VAL A 201 9.08 -9.21 -0.06
C VAL A 201 8.06 -9.22 1.09
N TRP A 202 6.80 -9.42 0.77
CA TRP A 202 5.78 -9.67 1.78
C TRP A 202 5.76 -11.18 2.10
N ARG A 203 6.04 -11.52 3.36
CA ARG A 203 5.93 -12.87 3.92
C ARG A 203 4.84 -12.87 4.99
#